data_AF-A0AA88HMA2-F1
#
_entry.id   AF-A0AA88HMA2-F1
#
_cell.length_a   1.000
_cell.length_b   1.000
_cell.length_c   1.000
_cell.angle_alpha   90.00
_cell.angle_beta   90.00
_cell.angle_gamma   90.00
#
_symmetry.space_group_name_H-M   'P 1'
#
loop_
_entity.id
_entity.type
_entity.pdbx_description
1 polymer ?
#
loop_
_entity_poly.entity_id
_entity_poly.type
_entity_poly.pdbx_seq_one_letter_code
_entity_poly.pdbx_strand_id
1 'polypeptide(L)'
;RPVSRILRSLLARLTLTCNNLIHGCPAIVALEELKTHLLECSFNPKRLVSCNSGCGITMCFDELANHICVQTENENKMSKMESKLADFRLETEDQIAEILGINNNLVEKLERFEKANEDKILLIESKLEFLDEEMATRLLYMKNSLHLESATLKQRLAEAERRAAEELKCLREEISRVTQENRQVEAERRAAEEIKWLREQIYMTYARLIIFVLLGLWFGYIVAKLY
;
A
#
# COMPACT_ATOMS: atom_id res chain seq x y z
N ARG A 1 -5.89 -40.56 107.79
CA ARG A 1 -5.69 -40.45 109.26
C ARG A 1 -5.75 -38.97 109.63
N PRO A 2 -6.69 -38.50 110.48
CA PRO A 2 -6.78 -37.08 110.83
C PRO A 2 -5.61 -36.68 111.74
N VAL A 3 -4.97 -35.56 111.42
CA VAL A 3 -3.80 -35.03 112.14
C VAL A 3 -4.22 -34.50 113.53
N SER A 4 -3.41 -34.69 114.57
CA SER A 4 -3.76 -34.24 115.93
C SER A 4 -3.95 -32.70 116.00
N ARG A 5 -4.82 -32.22 116.90
CA ARG A 5 -5.18 -30.78 117.02
C ARG A 5 -3.98 -29.89 117.38
N ILE A 6 -3.03 -30.41 118.14
CA ILE A 6 -1.79 -29.72 118.52
C ILE A 6 -0.88 -29.53 117.31
N LEU A 7 -0.74 -30.55 116.46
CA LEU A 7 0.04 -30.46 115.21
C LEU A 7 -0.54 -29.40 114.27
N ARG A 8 -1.88 -29.31 114.15
CA ARG A 8 -2.53 -28.25 113.37
C ARG A 8 -2.24 -26.84 113.89
N SER A 9 -2.30 -26.65 115.21
CA SER A 9 -2.00 -25.35 115.84
C SER A 9 -0.54 -24.92 115.66
N LEU A 10 0.40 -25.88 115.74
CA LEU A 10 1.83 -25.61 115.53
C LEU A 10 2.16 -25.32 114.06
N LEU A 11 1.54 -26.03 113.12
CA LEU A 11 1.73 -25.80 111.68
C LEU A 11 1.13 -24.47 111.21
N ALA A 12 0.00 -24.04 111.78
CA ALA A 12 -0.63 -22.75 111.46
C ALA A 12 0.19 -21.52 111.91
N ARG A 13 1.07 -21.68 112.92
CA ARG A 13 1.97 -20.62 113.40
C ARG A 13 3.36 -20.68 112.75
N LEU A 14 3.62 -21.71 111.94
CA LEU A 14 4.91 -21.87 111.26
C LEU A 14 4.97 -20.93 110.06
N THR A 15 5.89 -19.97 110.13
CA THR A 15 6.20 -19.05 109.05
C THR A 15 7.53 -19.43 108.42
N LEU A 16 7.62 -19.27 107.10
CA LEU A 16 8.79 -19.63 106.31
C LEU A 16 9.16 -18.46 105.39
N THR A 17 10.47 -18.30 105.16
CA THR A 17 10.97 -17.42 104.10
C THR A 17 10.64 -18.03 102.74
N CYS A 18 10.25 -17.18 101.77
CA CYS A 18 10.01 -17.63 100.41
C CYS A 18 11.24 -18.33 99.80
N ASN A 19 11.02 -19.41 99.05
CA ASN A 19 12.09 -20.13 98.36
C ASN A 19 12.82 -19.27 97.32
N ASN A 20 12.17 -18.20 96.84
CA ASN A 20 12.75 -17.22 95.91
C ASN A 20 13.50 -16.09 96.63
N LEU A 21 13.86 -16.25 97.91
CA LEU A 21 14.73 -15.32 98.64
C LEU A 21 16.06 -15.08 97.91
N ILE A 22 16.60 -16.12 97.25
CA ILE A 22 17.83 -16.03 96.43
C ILE A 22 17.63 -15.09 95.23
N HIS A 23 16.41 -14.99 94.72
CA HIS A 23 16.01 -14.06 93.67
C HIS A 23 15.54 -12.71 94.22
N GLY A 24 15.68 -12.48 95.53
CA GLY A 24 15.39 -11.21 96.18
C GLY A 24 14.00 -11.09 96.81
N CYS A 25 13.24 -12.18 96.96
CA CYS A 25 11.93 -12.12 97.63
C CYS A 25 12.08 -11.97 99.16
N PRO A 26 11.67 -10.84 99.78
CA PRO A 26 11.81 -10.66 101.23
C PRO A 26 10.64 -11.24 102.03
N ALA A 27 9.69 -11.93 101.39
CA ALA A 27 8.45 -12.35 102.01
C ALA A 27 8.64 -13.50 103.01
N ILE A 28 8.03 -13.35 104.18
CA ILE A 28 7.87 -14.39 105.19
C ILE A 28 6.37 -14.71 105.24
N VAL A 29 6.01 -15.93 104.86
CA VAL A 29 4.62 -16.35 104.68
C VAL A 29 4.31 -17.56 105.57
N ALA A 30 3.05 -17.70 105.97
CA ALA A 30 2.61 -18.89 106.69
C ALA A 30 2.76 -20.14 105.80
N LEU A 31 3.05 -21.29 106.40
CA LEU A 31 3.20 -22.56 105.67
C LEU A 31 2.00 -22.85 104.76
N GLU A 32 0.79 -22.49 105.19
CA GLU A 32 -0.46 -22.71 104.46
C GLU A 32 -0.56 -21.84 103.19
N GLU A 33 0.01 -20.63 103.21
CA GLU A 33 0.00 -19.64 102.13
C GLU A 33 1.25 -19.69 101.25
N LEU A 34 2.28 -20.45 101.65
CA LEU A 34 3.53 -20.55 100.89
C LEU A 34 3.29 -21.03 99.44
N LYS A 35 2.33 -21.94 99.23
CA LYS A 35 2.00 -22.45 97.89
C LYS A 35 1.36 -21.39 97.00
N THR A 36 0.42 -20.61 97.54
CA THR A 36 -0.24 -19.52 96.79
C THR A 36 0.75 -18.40 96.51
N HIS A 37 1.56 -18.02 97.50
CA HIS A 37 2.63 -17.05 97.32
C HIS A 37 3.60 -17.46 96.20
N LEU A 38 4.07 -18.71 96.15
CA LEU A 38 5.02 -19.15 95.12
C LEU A 38 4.45 -19.08 93.69
N LEU A 39 3.13 -19.24 93.53
CA LEU A 39 2.46 -19.10 92.22
C LEU A 39 2.41 -17.65 91.76
N GLU A 40 2.29 -16.70 92.68
CA GLU A 40 2.10 -15.27 92.36
C GLU A 40 3.36 -14.42 92.58
N CYS A 41 4.39 -14.99 93.23
CA CYS A 41 5.62 -14.32 93.64
C CYS A 41 6.30 -13.64 92.45
N SER A 42 6.46 -12.32 92.53
CA SER A 42 7.09 -11.49 91.48
C SER A 42 8.56 -11.84 91.23
N PHE A 43 9.22 -12.47 92.21
CA PHE A 43 10.62 -12.89 92.14
C PHE A 43 10.78 -14.36 91.76
N ASN A 44 9.70 -15.08 91.46
CA ASN A 44 9.78 -16.45 90.95
C ASN A 44 10.08 -16.42 89.44
N PRO A 45 11.28 -16.83 88.98
CA PRO A 45 11.60 -16.85 87.55
C PRO A 45 10.67 -17.80 86.77
N LYS A 46 10.19 -18.88 87.40
CA LYS A 46 9.26 -19.85 86.80
C LYS A 46 7.79 -19.47 86.93
N ARG A 47 7.48 -18.26 87.42
CA ARG A 47 6.10 -17.78 87.47
C ARG A 47 5.57 -17.65 86.05
N LEU A 48 4.40 -18.23 85.80
CA LEU A 48 3.72 -18.13 84.52
C LEU A 48 3.14 -16.72 84.35
N VAL A 49 3.53 -16.07 83.26
CA VAL A 49 3.07 -14.74 82.87
C VAL A 49 2.62 -14.78 81.40
N SER A 50 1.56 -14.03 81.09
CA SER A 50 1.10 -13.84 79.71
C SER A 50 1.89 -12.74 79.01
N CYS A 51 2.07 -12.86 77.69
CA CYS A 51 2.72 -11.83 76.90
C CYS A 51 1.98 -10.49 76.98
N ASN A 52 2.73 -9.41 77.26
CA ASN A 52 2.18 -8.05 77.39
C ASN A 52 1.69 -7.46 76.06
N SER A 53 2.20 -7.98 74.93
CA SER A 53 1.84 -7.51 73.59
C SER A 53 0.63 -8.24 72.99
N GLY A 54 -0.12 -9.01 73.79
CA GLY A 54 -1.44 -9.53 73.39
C GLY A 54 -1.45 -10.82 72.59
N CYS A 55 -0.32 -11.49 72.35
CA CYS A 55 -0.28 -12.72 71.54
C CYS A 55 -0.95 -13.96 72.18
N GLY A 56 -1.37 -13.86 73.45
CA GLY A 56 -2.07 -14.93 74.17
C GLY A 56 -1.20 -16.08 74.67
N ILE A 57 0.12 -16.04 74.47
CA ILE A 57 1.06 -17.06 74.96
C ILE A 57 1.39 -16.81 76.43
N THR A 58 1.35 -17.88 77.23
CA THR A 58 1.78 -17.90 78.64
C THR A 58 3.11 -18.63 78.75
N MET A 59 4.09 -18.05 79.45
CA MET A 59 5.46 -18.57 79.60
C MET A 59 6.06 -18.19 80.95
N CYS A 60 7.27 -18.66 81.27
CA CYS A 60 7.94 -18.28 82.50
C CYS A 60 8.42 -16.81 82.44
N PHE A 61 8.52 -16.16 83.60
CA PHE A 61 8.89 -14.74 83.70
C PHE A 61 10.31 -14.47 83.18
N ASP A 62 11.24 -15.40 83.35
CA ASP A 62 12.59 -15.32 82.81
C ASP A 62 12.66 -15.46 81.28
N GLU A 63 11.77 -16.25 80.69
CA GLU A 63 11.64 -16.44 79.23
C GLU A 63 10.98 -15.25 78.52
N LEU A 64 10.19 -14.44 79.25
CA LEU A 64 9.46 -13.29 78.71
C LEU A 64 10.39 -12.24 78.06
N ALA A 65 11.59 -12.05 78.59
CA ALA A 65 12.56 -11.07 78.06
C ALA A 65 13.07 -11.44 76.65
N ASN A 66 13.10 -12.73 76.32
CA ASN A 66 13.56 -13.25 75.03
C ASN A 66 12.38 -13.63 74.10
N HIS A 67 11.15 -13.30 74.49
CA HIS A 67 9.98 -13.63 73.71
C HIS A 67 9.87 -12.74 72.46
N ILE A 68 9.96 -13.36 71.29
CA ILE A 68 9.61 -12.72 70.02
C ILE A 68 8.10 -12.82 69.86
N CYS A 69 7.41 -11.70 70.12
CA CYS A 69 5.96 -11.67 70.00
C CYS A 69 5.54 -11.64 68.52
N VAL A 70 4.73 -12.64 68.13
CA VAL A 70 4.18 -12.75 66.76
C VAL A 70 3.31 -11.55 66.39
N GLN A 71 2.62 -10.95 67.36
CA GLN A 71 1.76 -9.79 67.12
C GLN A 71 2.59 -8.56 66.77
N THR A 72 3.62 -8.25 67.56
CA THR A 72 4.55 -7.15 67.25
C THR A 72 5.34 -7.40 65.96
N GLU A 73 5.70 -8.65 65.67
CA GLU A 73 6.42 -8.99 64.43
C GLU A 73 5.51 -8.82 63.19
N ASN A 74 4.23 -9.18 63.31
CA ASN A 74 3.25 -8.95 62.25
C ASN A 74 3.00 -7.45 62.07
N GLU A 75 2.86 -6.67 63.14
CA GLU A 75 2.74 -5.21 63.06
C GLU A 75 3.95 -4.57 62.36
N ASN A 76 5.17 -5.00 62.70
CA ASN A 76 6.39 -4.54 62.04
C ASN A 76 6.42 -4.91 60.55
N LYS A 77 5.99 -6.11 60.19
CA LYS A 77 5.91 -6.55 58.78
C LYS A 77 4.83 -5.80 58.01
N MET A 78 3.67 -5.58 58.60
CA MET A 78 2.58 -4.82 58.00
C MET A 78 3.01 -3.38 57.76
N SER A 79 3.61 -2.73 58.76
CA SER A 79 4.16 -1.37 58.61
C SER A 79 5.22 -1.28 57.50
N LYS A 80 6.13 -2.27 57.40
CA LYS A 80 7.10 -2.35 56.30
C LYS A 80 6.43 -2.56 54.94
N MET A 81 5.40 -3.39 54.86
CA MET A 81 4.64 -3.62 53.64
C MET A 81 3.88 -2.38 53.22
N GLU A 82 3.24 -1.68 54.16
CA GLU A 82 2.52 -0.42 53.93
C GLU A 82 3.47 0.66 53.39
N SER A 83 4.67 0.81 53.97
CA SER A 83 5.70 1.72 53.46
C SER A 83 6.08 1.38 52.02
N LYS A 84 6.38 0.11 51.72
CA LYS A 84 6.73 -0.32 50.36
C LYS A 84 5.59 -0.11 49.36
N LEU A 85 4.34 -0.34 49.79
CA LEU A 85 3.17 -0.09 48.96
C LEU A 85 2.99 1.41 48.69
N ALA A 86 3.31 2.27 49.65
CA ALA A 86 3.32 3.71 49.45
C ALA A 86 4.40 4.14 48.45
N ASP A 87 5.61 3.60 48.59
CA ASP A 87 6.72 3.87 47.66
C ASP A 87 6.37 3.43 46.23
N PHE A 88 5.86 2.20 46.06
CA PHE A 88 5.43 1.71 44.75
C PHE A 88 4.28 2.53 44.16
N ARG A 89 3.35 3.04 44.99
CA ARG A 89 2.28 3.91 44.49
C ARG A 89 2.85 5.20 43.90
N LEU A 90 3.79 5.84 44.59
CA LEU A 90 4.45 7.04 44.09
C LEU A 90 5.19 6.77 42.78
N GLU A 91 5.96 5.67 42.71
CA GLU A 91 6.65 5.28 41.47
C GLU A 91 5.67 5.05 40.31
N THR A 92 4.52 4.41 40.56
CA THR A 92 3.50 4.21 39.52
C THR A 92 2.86 5.52 39.08
N GLU A 93 2.64 6.47 39.98
CA GLU A 93 2.09 7.79 39.66
C GLU A 93 3.07 8.58 38.79
N ASP A 94 4.37 8.55 39.13
CA ASP A 94 5.43 9.17 38.32
C ASP A 94 5.53 8.55 36.93
N GLN A 95 5.48 7.22 36.82
CA GLN A 95 5.47 6.53 35.53
C GLN A 95 4.24 6.88 34.69
N ILE A 96 3.06 7.00 35.31
CA ILE A 96 1.85 7.43 34.62
C ILE A 96 2.02 8.86 34.08
N ALA A 97 2.57 9.78 34.88
CA ALA A 97 2.82 11.15 34.45
C ALA A 97 3.81 11.21 33.28
N GLU A 98 4.87 10.40 33.30
CA GLU A 98 5.84 10.30 32.21
C GLU A 98 5.19 9.77 30.93
N ILE A 99 4.44 8.66 31.02
CA ILE A 99 3.73 8.07 29.88
C ILE A 99 2.74 9.07 29.26
N LEU A 100 2.00 9.81 30.09
CA LEU A 100 1.08 10.84 29.61
C LEU A 100 1.83 11.96 28.89
N GLY A 101 2.98 12.39 29.40
CA GLY A 101 3.84 13.37 28.76
C GLY A 101 4.35 12.91 27.39
N ILE A 102 4.84 11.67 27.30
CA ILE A 102 5.29 11.06 26.04
C ILE A 102 4.11 10.96 25.06
N ASN A 103 2.96 10.47 25.51
CA ASN A 103 1.79 10.30 24.65
C ASN A 103 1.31 11.64 24.07
N ASN A 104 1.23 12.69 24.90
CA ASN A 104 0.87 14.03 24.44
C ASN A 104 1.86 14.57 23.38
N ASN A 105 3.16 14.37 23.58
CA ASN A 105 4.17 14.79 22.60
C ASN A 105 4.05 14.04 21.27
N LEU A 106 3.76 12.74 21.32
CA LEU A 106 3.55 11.92 20.13
C LEU A 106 2.29 12.33 19.38
N VAL A 107 1.18 12.59 20.08
CA VAL A 107 -0.07 13.08 19.48
C VAL A 107 0.18 14.41 18.76
N GLU A 108 0.82 15.38 19.40
CA GLU A 108 1.12 16.68 18.77
C GLU A 108 2.04 16.55 17.54
N LYS A 109 2.97 15.58 17.54
CA LYS A 109 3.81 15.28 16.37
C LYS A 109 3.02 14.64 15.24
N LEU A 110 2.09 13.73 15.56
CA LEU A 110 1.22 13.09 14.58
C LEU A 110 0.29 14.12 13.93
N GLU A 111 -0.36 14.98 14.71
CA GLU A 111 -1.22 16.05 14.18
C GLU A 111 -0.47 17.00 13.24
N ARG A 112 0.77 17.38 13.58
CA ARG A 112 1.62 18.19 12.71
C ARG A 112 1.98 17.48 11.40
N PHE A 113 2.26 16.18 11.47
CA PHE A 113 2.60 15.38 10.30
C PHE A 113 1.39 15.17 9.39
N GLU A 114 0.22 14.89 9.96
CA GLU A 114 -1.05 14.76 9.25
C GLU A 114 -1.38 16.05 8.51
N LYS A 115 -1.36 17.20 9.20
CA LYS A 115 -1.60 18.50 8.58
C LYS A 115 -0.63 18.81 7.44
N ALA A 116 0.67 18.56 7.66
CA ALA A 116 1.67 18.79 6.62
C ALA A 116 1.49 17.87 5.40
N ASN A 117 0.91 16.69 5.57
CA ASN A 117 0.58 15.79 4.47
C ASN A 117 -0.70 16.22 3.76
N GLU A 118 -1.72 16.65 4.48
CA GLU A 118 -2.94 17.23 3.90
C GLU A 118 -2.59 18.43 3.00
N ASP A 119 -1.75 19.35 3.48
CA ASP A 119 -1.28 20.50 2.70
C ASP A 119 -0.52 20.08 1.43
N LYS A 120 0.29 19.02 1.50
CA LYS A 120 1.00 18.47 0.33
C LYS A 120 0.05 17.82 -0.66
N ILE A 121 -0.96 17.09 -0.18
CA ILE A 121 -1.97 16.45 -1.02
C ILE A 121 -2.73 17.54 -1.79
N LEU A 122 -3.21 18.58 -1.11
CA LEU A 122 -3.89 19.72 -1.74
C LEU A 122 -3.01 20.41 -2.79
N LEU A 123 -1.72 20.59 -2.51
CA LEU A 123 -0.79 21.15 -3.48
C LEU A 123 -0.61 20.26 -4.72
N ILE A 124 -0.56 18.93 -4.53
CA ILE A 124 -0.44 17.98 -5.64
C ILE A 124 -1.73 17.98 -6.47
N GLU A 125 -2.90 17.97 -5.84
CA GLU A 125 -4.20 18.04 -6.52
C GLU A 125 -4.31 19.30 -7.39
N SER A 126 -3.97 20.47 -6.83
CA SER A 126 -3.96 21.73 -7.59
C SER A 126 -2.99 21.70 -8.79
N LYS A 127 -1.83 21.06 -8.65
CA LYS A 127 -0.88 20.89 -9.76
C LYS A 127 -1.38 19.94 -10.83
N LEU A 128 -2.09 18.88 -10.45
CA LEU A 128 -2.68 17.94 -11.39
C LEU A 128 -3.77 18.61 -12.21
N GLU A 129 -4.66 19.37 -11.57
CA GLU A 129 -5.71 20.14 -12.26
C GLU A 129 -5.10 21.11 -13.29
N PHE A 130 -4.05 21.84 -12.91
CA PHE A 130 -3.36 22.75 -13.82
C PHE A 130 -2.74 22.02 -15.02
N LEU A 131 -2.09 20.87 -14.79
CA LEU A 131 -1.49 20.07 -15.85
C LEU A 131 -2.54 19.49 -16.80
N ASP A 132 -3.68 19.05 -16.26
CA ASP A 132 -4.79 18.52 -17.05
C ASP A 132 -5.38 19.60 -17.99
N GLU A 133 -5.58 20.83 -17.48
CA GLU A 133 -6.04 21.96 -18.29
C GLU A 133 -5.02 22.36 -19.37
N GLU A 134 -3.74 22.43 -19.03
CA GLU A 134 -2.67 22.75 -19.99
C GLU A 134 -2.60 21.69 -21.10
N MET A 135 -2.64 20.41 -20.73
CA MET A 135 -2.65 19.29 -21.67
C MET A 135 -3.88 19.32 -22.55
N ALA A 136 -5.07 19.54 -21.99
CA ALA A 136 -6.31 19.63 -22.76
C ALA A 136 -6.25 20.75 -23.80
N THR A 137 -5.74 21.92 -23.41
CA THR A 137 -5.56 23.08 -24.30
C THR A 137 -4.58 22.75 -25.44
N ARG A 138 -3.45 22.12 -25.11
CA ARG A 138 -2.44 21.72 -26.10
C ARG A 138 -2.95 20.67 -27.08
N LEU A 139 -3.66 19.67 -26.58
CA LEU A 139 -4.28 18.62 -27.40
C LEU A 139 -5.36 19.20 -28.32
N LEU A 140 -6.17 20.14 -27.82
CA LEU A 140 -7.19 20.82 -28.63
C LEU A 140 -6.54 21.62 -29.77
N TYR A 141 -5.48 22.37 -29.47
CA TYR A 141 -4.72 23.10 -30.49
C TYR A 141 -4.15 22.16 -31.55
N MET A 142 -3.47 21.10 -31.12
CA MET A 142 -2.86 20.13 -32.03
C MET A 142 -3.92 19.43 -32.90
N LYS A 143 -5.05 19.04 -32.30
CA LYS A 143 -6.20 18.45 -33.01
C LYS A 143 -6.74 19.40 -34.09
N ASN A 144 -6.92 20.68 -33.77
CA ASN A 144 -7.42 21.66 -34.72
C ASN A 144 -6.43 21.91 -35.86
N SER A 145 -5.13 21.97 -35.57
CA SER A 145 -4.08 22.08 -36.58
C SER A 145 -4.08 20.88 -37.54
N LEU A 146 -4.16 19.67 -37.00
CA LEU A 146 -4.22 18.44 -37.80
C LEU A 146 -5.49 18.36 -38.66
N HIS A 147 -6.63 18.81 -38.13
CA HIS A 147 -7.87 18.89 -38.92
C HIS A 147 -7.73 19.87 -40.09
N LEU A 148 -7.09 21.02 -39.88
CA LEU A 148 -6.83 22.00 -40.94
C LEU A 148 -5.88 21.43 -42.01
N GLU A 149 -4.77 20.82 -41.59
CA GLU A 149 -3.85 20.14 -42.51
C GLU A 149 -4.54 19.02 -43.30
N SER A 150 -5.35 18.19 -42.65
CA SER A 150 -6.12 17.14 -43.32
C SER A 150 -7.10 17.72 -44.36
N ALA A 151 -7.79 18.82 -44.03
CA ALA A 151 -8.70 19.48 -44.95
C ALA A 151 -7.97 20.05 -46.18
N THR A 152 -6.83 20.74 -45.96
CA THR A 152 -6.03 21.30 -47.05
C THR A 152 -5.46 20.20 -47.96
N LEU A 153 -4.98 19.08 -47.40
CA LEU A 153 -4.50 17.94 -48.19
C LEU A 153 -5.62 17.32 -49.03
N LYS A 154 -6.81 17.15 -48.46
CA LYS A 154 -7.98 16.65 -49.20
C LYS A 154 -8.35 17.57 -50.36
N GLN A 155 -8.32 18.88 -50.15
CA GLN A 155 -8.58 19.85 -51.21
C GLN A 155 -7.54 19.74 -52.34
N ARG A 156 -6.24 19.71 -51.99
CA ARG A 156 -5.16 19.58 -52.97
C ARG A 156 -5.25 18.28 -53.75
N LEU A 157 -5.62 17.18 -53.10
CA LEU A 157 -5.84 15.90 -53.77
C LEU A 157 -7.00 15.99 -54.78
N ALA A 158 -8.14 16.54 -54.37
CA ALA A 158 -9.31 16.70 -55.25
C ALA A 158 -9.04 17.65 -56.45
N GLU A 159 -8.16 18.65 -56.27
CA GLU A 159 -7.71 19.53 -57.36
C GLU A 159 -6.73 18.82 -58.31
N ALA A 160 -5.85 17.96 -57.79
CA ALA A 160 -4.94 17.17 -58.60
C ALA A 160 -5.69 16.11 -59.42
N GLU A 161 -6.67 15.43 -58.81
CA GLU A 161 -7.53 14.46 -59.48
C GLU A 161 -8.34 15.11 -60.61
N ARG A 162 -8.89 16.31 -60.39
CA ARG A 162 -9.59 17.07 -61.44
C ARG A 162 -8.68 17.41 -62.61
N ARG A 163 -7.48 17.94 -62.33
CA ARG A 163 -6.50 18.25 -63.38
C ARG A 163 -6.10 17.02 -64.18
N ALA A 164 -5.82 15.90 -63.50
CA ALA A 164 -5.50 14.65 -64.17
C ALA A 164 -6.67 14.14 -65.04
N ALA A 165 -7.92 14.27 -64.57
CA ALA A 165 -9.10 13.89 -65.35
C ALA A 165 -9.29 14.76 -66.61
N GLU A 166 -9.03 16.07 -66.50
CA GLU A 166 -9.07 17.00 -67.64
C GLU A 166 -7.97 16.69 -68.66
N GLU A 167 -6.74 16.46 -68.21
CA GLU A 167 -5.62 16.06 -69.09
C GLU A 167 -5.93 14.74 -69.82
N LEU A 168 -6.43 13.74 -69.10
CA LEU A 168 -6.83 12.46 -69.70
C LEU A 168 -7.96 12.63 -70.71
N LYS A 169 -8.89 13.55 -70.49
CA LYS A 169 -9.95 13.88 -71.44
C LYS A 169 -9.37 14.50 -72.72
N CYS A 170 -8.50 15.51 -72.60
CA CYS A 170 -7.83 16.14 -73.74
C CYS A 170 -6.99 15.13 -74.53
N LEU A 171 -6.22 14.28 -73.85
CA LEU A 171 -5.44 13.22 -74.50
C LEU A 171 -6.33 12.22 -75.23
N ARG A 172 -7.49 11.86 -74.68
CA ARG A 172 -8.46 10.97 -75.33
C ARG A 172 -9.02 11.59 -76.62
N GLU A 173 -9.38 12.87 -76.58
CA GLU A 173 -9.86 13.61 -77.74
C GLU A 173 -8.78 13.70 -78.84
N GLU A 174 -7.54 13.99 -78.44
CA GLU A 174 -6.37 14.03 -79.31
C GLU A 174 -6.11 12.67 -79.98
N ILE A 175 -6.08 11.59 -79.20
CA ILE A 175 -5.93 10.21 -79.73
C ILE A 175 -7.05 9.90 -80.72
N SER A 176 -8.31 10.27 -80.44
CA SER A 176 -9.43 10.06 -81.36
C SER A 176 -9.24 10.81 -82.68
N ARG A 177 -8.76 12.06 -82.63
CA ARG A 177 -8.49 12.88 -83.81
C ARG A 177 -7.39 12.25 -84.67
N VAL A 178 -6.25 11.94 -84.06
CA VAL A 178 -5.12 11.28 -84.75
C VAL A 178 -5.53 9.93 -85.33
N THR A 179 -6.36 9.16 -84.61
CA THR A 179 -6.90 7.88 -85.10
C THR A 179 -7.80 8.07 -86.33
N GLN A 180 -8.58 9.15 -86.40
CA GLN A 180 -9.40 9.47 -87.57
C GLN A 180 -8.52 9.92 -88.76
N GLU A 181 -7.54 10.78 -88.52
CA GLU A 181 -6.58 11.23 -89.53
C GLU A 181 -5.81 10.05 -90.13
N ASN A 182 -5.28 9.15 -89.30
CA ASN A 182 -4.61 7.93 -89.76
C ASN A 182 -5.52 7.06 -90.65
N ARG A 183 -6.79 6.87 -90.26
CA ARG A 183 -7.76 6.12 -91.09
C ARG A 183 -7.99 6.78 -92.44
N GLN A 184 -8.03 8.12 -92.49
CA GLN A 184 -8.18 8.86 -93.75
C GLN A 184 -6.94 8.66 -94.63
N VAL A 185 -5.73 8.83 -94.08
CA VAL A 185 -4.47 8.62 -94.81
C VAL A 185 -4.37 7.20 -95.35
N GLU A 186 -4.75 6.18 -94.57
CA GLU A 186 -4.79 4.79 -95.02
C GLU A 186 -5.83 4.55 -96.14
N ALA A 187 -6.97 5.24 -96.12
CA ALA A 187 -7.96 5.17 -97.20
C ALA A 187 -7.45 5.82 -98.49
N GLU A 188 -6.83 7.00 -98.39
CA GLU A 188 -6.21 7.70 -99.52
C GLU A 188 -5.08 6.87 -100.13
N ARG A 189 -4.25 6.24 -99.30
CA ARG A 189 -3.20 5.33 -99.75
C ARG A 189 -3.77 4.13 -100.51
N ARG A 190 -4.82 3.50 -100.01
CA ARG A 190 -5.50 2.39 -100.71
C ARG A 190 -6.09 2.83 -102.06
N ALA A 191 -6.75 3.99 -102.11
CA ALA A 191 -7.27 4.54 -103.37
C ALA A 191 -6.14 4.83 -104.37
N ALA A 192 -4.99 5.35 -103.91
CA ALA A 192 -3.82 5.56 -104.76
C ALA A 192 -3.24 4.23 -105.29
N GLU A 193 -3.19 3.18 -104.46
CA GLU A 193 -2.78 1.84 -104.87
C GLU A 193 -3.77 1.23 -105.90
N GLU A 194 -5.07 1.42 -105.73
CA GLU A 194 -6.10 1.01 -106.71
C GLU A 194 -5.95 1.77 -108.04
N ILE A 195 -5.77 3.08 -108.02
CA ILE A 195 -5.54 3.89 -109.22
C ILE A 195 -4.27 3.41 -109.95
N LYS A 196 -3.20 3.13 -109.20
CA LYS A 196 -1.96 2.58 -109.76
C LYS A 196 -2.21 1.22 -110.42
N TRP A 197 -2.93 0.32 -109.75
CA TRP A 197 -3.29 -0.99 -110.29
C TRP A 197 -4.16 -0.89 -111.55
N LEU A 198 -5.19 -0.04 -111.55
CA LEU A 198 -6.05 0.21 -112.71
C LEU A 198 -5.24 0.74 -113.89
N ARG A 199 -4.32 1.67 -113.63
CA ARG A 199 -3.41 2.21 -114.65
C ARG A 199 -2.56 1.09 -115.27
N GLU A 200 -1.98 0.20 -114.46
CA GLU A 200 -1.21 -0.94 -114.95
C GLU A 200 -2.09 -1.91 -115.77
N GLN A 201 -3.32 -2.21 -115.33
CA GLN A 201 -4.26 -3.03 -116.10
C GLN A 201 -4.61 -2.41 -117.45
N ILE A 202 -4.90 -1.11 -117.47
CA ILE A 202 -5.17 -0.37 -118.70
C ILE A 202 -3.96 -0.43 -119.65
N TYR A 203 -2.74 -0.22 -119.15
CA TYR A 203 -1.54 -0.37 -119.98
C TYR A 203 -1.40 -1.78 -120.56
N MET A 204 -1.66 -2.82 -119.76
CA MET A 204 -1.62 -4.21 -120.22
C MET A 204 -2.71 -4.53 -121.26
N THR A 205 -3.92 -3.98 -121.13
CA THR A 205 -4.99 -4.17 -122.12
C THR A 205 -4.69 -3.44 -123.43
N TYR A 206 -4.21 -2.19 -123.36
CA TYR A 206 -3.75 -1.47 -124.56
C TYR A 206 -2.59 -2.20 -125.25
N ALA A 207 -1.60 -2.69 -124.50
CA ALA A 207 -0.50 -3.46 -125.05
C ALA A 207 -1.00 -4.73 -125.78
N ARG A 208 -1.95 -5.47 -125.19
CA ARG A 208 -2.57 -6.64 -125.83
C ARG A 208 -3.33 -6.26 -127.10
N LEU A 209 -4.13 -5.19 -127.08
CA LEU A 209 -4.87 -4.72 -128.26
C LEU A 209 -3.92 -4.32 -129.39
N ILE A 210 -2.83 -3.60 -129.09
CA ILE A 210 -1.80 -3.26 -130.07
C ILE A 210 -1.20 -4.52 -130.68
N ILE A 211 -0.83 -5.52 -129.85
CA ILE A 211 -0.32 -6.81 -130.34
C ILE A 211 -1.35 -7.50 -131.25
N PHE A 212 -2.63 -7.54 -130.87
CA PHE A 212 -3.70 -8.12 -131.68
C PHE A 212 -3.87 -7.41 -133.03
N VAL A 213 -3.86 -6.07 -133.04
CA VAL A 213 -3.94 -5.28 -134.28
C VAL A 213 -2.72 -5.55 -135.17
N LEU A 214 -1.51 -5.56 -134.60
CA LEU A 214 -0.28 -5.86 -135.34
C LEU A 214 -0.30 -7.28 -135.92
N LEU A 215 -0.75 -8.28 -135.16
CA LEU A 215 -0.92 -9.65 -135.63
C LEU A 215 -1.99 -9.75 -136.74
N GLY A 216 -3.10 -9.03 -136.61
CA GLY A 216 -4.15 -8.96 -137.64
C GLY A 216 -3.65 -8.34 -138.93
N LEU A 217 -2.89 -7.24 -138.85
CA LEU A 217 -2.24 -6.60 -140.00
C LEU A 217 -1.21 -7.53 -140.65
N TRP A 218 -0.40 -8.22 -139.84
CA TRP A 218 0.60 -9.19 -140.31
C TRP A 218 -0.07 -10.40 -141.00
N PHE A 219 -1.16 -10.92 -140.41
CA PHE A 219 -1.93 -12.02 -140.98
C PHE A 219 -2.61 -11.60 -142.29
N GLY A 220 -3.21 -10.41 -142.33
CA GLY A 220 -3.78 -9.82 -143.56
C GLY A 220 -2.74 -9.65 -144.66
N TYR A 221 -1.53 -9.19 -144.31
CA TYR A 221 -0.40 -9.09 -145.24
C TYR A 221 0.03 -10.47 -145.79
N ILE A 222 0.02 -11.52 -144.96
CA ILE A 222 0.34 -12.89 -145.40
C ILE A 222 -0.74 -13.44 -146.35
N VAL A 223 -2.02 -13.27 -146.02
CA VAL A 223 -3.13 -13.74 -146.87
C VAL A 223 -3.12 -13.02 -148.22
N ALA A 224 -2.88 -11.70 -148.24
CA ALA A 224 -2.74 -10.92 -149.47
C ALA A 224 -1.54 -11.32 -150.34
N LYS A 225 -0.60 -12.10 -149.80
CA LYS A 225 0.59 -12.59 -150.52
C LYS A 225 0.46 -14.06 -150.99
N LEU A 226 -0.58 -14.76 -150.53
CA LEU A 226 -0.86 -16.19 -150.85
C LEU A 226 -2.01 -16.38 -151.84
N TYR A 227 -2.75 -15.32 -152.18
CA TYR A 227 -3.73 -15.23 -153.27
C TYR A 227 -3.19 -14.33 -154.39
#